data_AF-A0A9W6TSY2-F1
#
_entry.id   AF-A0A9W6TSY2-F1
#
_cell.length_a   1.000
_cell.length_b   1.000
_cell.length_c   1.000
_cell.angle_alpha   90.00
_cell.angle_beta   90.00
_cell.angle_gamma   90.00
#
_symmetry.space_group_name_H-M   'P 1'
#
loop_
_entity.id
_entity.type
_entity.pdbx_description
1 polymer ?
#
loop_
_entity_poly.entity_id
_entity_poly.type
_entity_poly.pdbx_seq_one_letter_code
_entity_poly.pdbx_strand_id
1 'polypeptide(L)'
;MNNSSGRVASIIVCRRCHACVDACDYSETSSDRNHGPARVVEDPPESSTASLLVDFLSESLNKAEPGSSERSNVFAVVRTLVDHNRKSAEVERDDDNDDMAYLEEACDADTVASVDQFLRDESKFPLLEACTLSNAERRSYVLDLPDDPTNSVPRGPIPSNEGRRLSAAKASGLLRLADKVAPAEPREMPPETQVDVRDLELICQLATKTLGCSNAMISVMRASHEHVLASTDVNFKGAAVPRDHTMCQHQLMSQDPLVLIHPEADVRLQAIDSVKMMSLRSYVGFPITAPLVDSSKAQVAVGTLCCIDSRPHRELTRSQYATLHNLARTASSLVQMKGLQLQQHAAPAS
;
A
#
# COMPACT_ATOMS: atom_id res chain seq x y z
N MET A 1 -28.46 3.12 -14.34
CA MET A 1 -27.28 3.31 -13.47
C MET A 1 -27.77 3.83 -12.10
N ASN A 2 -27.31 3.26 -10.98
CA ASN A 2 -27.61 3.80 -9.65
C ASN A 2 -26.74 5.04 -9.40
N ASN A 3 -27.36 6.17 -9.05
CA ASN A 3 -26.61 7.36 -8.64
C ASN A 3 -26.19 7.26 -7.16
N SER A 4 -25.37 8.21 -6.68
CA SER A 4 -24.90 8.27 -5.29
C SER A 4 -26.02 8.38 -4.23
N SER A 5 -27.24 8.71 -4.65
CA SER A 5 -28.45 8.72 -3.81
C SER A 5 -29.30 7.44 -3.89
N GLY A 6 -28.80 6.39 -4.54
CA GLY A 6 -29.51 5.11 -4.71
C GLY A 6 -30.69 5.16 -5.70
N ARG A 7 -30.80 6.23 -6.51
CA ARG A 7 -31.85 6.37 -7.53
C ARG A 7 -31.36 5.83 -8.87
N VAL A 8 -32.25 5.10 -9.56
CA VAL A 8 -32.01 4.60 -10.91
C VAL A 8 -32.25 5.73 -11.91
N ALA A 9 -31.22 6.06 -12.70
CA ALA A 9 -31.33 6.95 -13.84
C ALA A 9 -31.10 6.19 -15.16
N SER A 10 -31.88 6.57 -16.18
CA SER A 10 -31.59 6.19 -17.57
C SER A 10 -30.56 7.15 -18.14
N ILE A 11 -29.49 6.60 -18.72
CA ILE A 11 -28.41 7.37 -19.34
C ILE A 11 -28.15 6.80 -20.73
N ILE A 12 -27.78 7.65 -21.67
CA ILE A 12 -27.33 7.21 -23.00
C ILE A 12 -25.82 7.10 -22.95
N VAL A 13 -25.31 5.90 -23.26
CA VAL A 13 -23.87 5.63 -23.41
C VAL A 13 -23.60 5.05 -24.79
N CYS A 14 -22.37 5.22 -25.30
CA CYS A 14 -22.00 4.59 -26.56
C CYS A 14 -21.95 3.05 -26.41
N ARG A 15 -22.02 2.32 -27.53
CA ARG A 15 -22.00 0.85 -27.54
C ARG A 15 -20.77 0.26 -26.83
N ARG A 16 -19.60 0.89 -26.98
CA ARG A 16 -18.36 0.45 -26.32
C ARG A 16 -18.47 0.55 -24.79
N CYS A 17 -18.92 1.68 -24.27
CA CYS A 17 -19.12 1.85 -22.82
C CYS A 17 -20.18 0.89 -22.29
N HIS A 18 -21.26 0.62 -23.06
CA HIS A 18 -22.27 -0.36 -22.69
C HIS A 18 -21.65 -1.77 -22.58
N ALA A 19 -20.87 -2.19 -23.57
CA ALA A 19 -20.20 -3.50 -23.55
C ALA A 19 -19.24 -3.65 -22.36
N CYS A 20 -18.55 -2.58 -21.94
CA CYS A 20 -17.69 -2.61 -20.76
C CYS A 20 -18.48 -2.82 -19.46
N VAL A 21 -19.67 -2.21 -19.36
CA VAL A 21 -20.59 -2.43 -18.24
C VAL A 21 -21.11 -3.87 -18.26
N ASP A 22 -21.57 -4.36 -19.43
CA ASP A 22 -22.10 -5.73 -19.56
C ASP A 22 -21.06 -6.82 -19.25
N ALA A 23 -19.77 -6.54 -19.45
CA ALA A 23 -18.68 -7.47 -19.15
C ALA A 23 -18.38 -7.60 -17.65
N CYS A 24 -18.89 -6.71 -16.81
CA CYS A 24 -18.70 -6.76 -15.36
C CYS A 24 -19.56 -7.85 -14.71
N ASP A 25 -19.09 -8.41 -13.60
CA ASP A 25 -19.86 -9.34 -12.77
C ASP A 25 -20.58 -8.56 -11.67
N TYR A 26 -21.92 -8.56 -11.71
CA TYR A 26 -22.76 -7.90 -10.71
C TYR A 26 -23.44 -8.87 -9.73
N SER A 27 -23.17 -10.18 -9.82
CA SER A 27 -23.87 -11.22 -9.06
C SER A 27 -23.85 -10.95 -7.55
N GLU A 28 -22.68 -10.59 -7.02
CA GLU A 28 -22.45 -10.31 -5.60
C GLU A 28 -22.76 -8.86 -5.18
N THR A 29 -23.10 -7.98 -6.12
CA THR A 29 -23.43 -6.58 -5.77
C THR A 29 -24.84 -6.44 -5.20
N SER A 30 -25.74 -7.36 -5.56
CA SER A 30 -27.17 -7.30 -5.19
C SER A 30 -27.47 -7.82 -3.77
N SER A 31 -26.62 -8.71 -3.25
CA SER A 31 -26.68 -9.20 -1.87
C SER A 31 -26.22 -8.14 -0.86
N ASP A 32 -25.50 -7.12 -1.35
CA ASP A 32 -24.96 -6.05 -0.53
C ASP A 32 -25.97 -4.93 -0.31
N ARG A 33 -26.52 -4.86 0.91
CA ARG A 33 -27.55 -3.88 1.25
C ARG A 33 -27.00 -2.46 1.45
N ASN A 34 -25.68 -2.31 1.60
CA ASN A 34 -25.01 -1.05 1.92
C ASN A 34 -24.44 -0.39 0.66
N HIS A 35 -25.35 0.04 -0.21
CA HIS A 35 -25.02 0.79 -1.42
C HIS A 35 -24.41 2.15 -1.08
N GLY A 36 -23.22 2.44 -1.58
CA GLY A 36 -22.56 3.73 -1.39
C GLY A 36 -21.06 3.69 -1.72
N PRO A 37 -20.41 4.87 -1.80
CA PRO A 37 -18.97 4.95 -1.94
C PRO A 37 -18.28 4.40 -0.68
N ALA A 38 -17.03 3.98 -0.84
CA ALA A 38 -16.18 3.67 0.29
C ALA A 38 -16.00 4.90 1.18
N ARG A 39 -15.89 4.69 2.49
CA ARG A 39 -15.75 5.77 3.47
C ARG A 39 -14.94 5.33 4.66
N VAL A 40 -14.45 6.31 5.40
CA VAL A 40 -13.88 6.09 6.74
C VAL A 40 -14.98 6.37 7.77
N VAL A 41 -15.05 5.55 8.82
CA VAL A 41 -16.05 5.65 9.91
C VAL A 41 -15.36 5.68 11.27
N GLU A 42 -16.07 6.14 12.30
CA GLU A 42 -15.56 6.04 13.67
C GLU A 42 -15.37 4.58 14.10
N ASP A 43 -14.44 4.37 15.03
CA ASP A 43 -14.18 3.06 15.60
C ASP A 43 -15.39 2.56 16.42
N PRO A 44 -15.83 1.31 16.24
CA PRO A 44 -16.76 0.69 17.16
C PRO A 44 -16.15 0.60 18.57
N PRO A 45 -16.95 0.65 19.66
CA PRO A 45 -16.46 0.75 21.04
C PRO A 45 -15.44 -0.32 21.49
N GLU A 46 -15.37 -1.47 20.81
CA GLU A 46 -14.51 -2.61 21.17
C GLU A 46 -13.64 -3.11 20.00
N SER A 47 -13.51 -2.35 18.91
CA SER A 47 -12.95 -2.87 17.65
C SER A 47 -11.47 -2.54 17.40
N SER A 48 -10.72 -2.09 18.41
CA SER A 48 -9.31 -1.77 18.21
C SER A 48 -8.50 -3.02 17.88
N THR A 49 -7.80 -3.00 16.74
CA THR A 49 -6.87 -4.06 16.35
C THR A 49 -5.51 -3.93 17.04
N ALA A 50 -5.30 -2.91 17.88
CA ALA A 50 -4.02 -2.64 18.52
C ALA A 50 -3.47 -3.85 19.27
N SER A 51 -4.27 -4.49 20.14
CA SER A 51 -3.85 -5.69 20.88
C SER A 51 -3.37 -6.81 19.95
N LEU A 52 -4.10 -7.07 18.85
CA LEU A 52 -3.74 -8.11 17.88
C LEU A 52 -2.40 -7.84 17.19
N LEU A 53 -2.09 -6.58 16.92
CA LEU A 53 -0.83 -6.17 16.30
C LEU A 53 0.33 -6.24 17.30
N VAL A 54 0.09 -5.83 18.55
CA VAL A 54 1.06 -5.88 19.65
C VAL A 54 1.41 -7.33 20.00
N ASP A 55 0.41 -8.19 20.16
CA ASP A 55 0.59 -9.62 20.42
C ASP A 55 1.40 -10.27 19.30
N PHE A 56 1.09 -9.91 18.06
CA PHE A 56 1.81 -10.43 16.90
C PHE A 56 3.28 -9.99 16.88
N LEU A 57 3.57 -8.72 17.14
CA LEU A 57 4.95 -8.22 17.21
C LEU A 57 5.73 -8.84 18.38
N SER A 58 5.09 -9.02 19.53
CA SER A 58 5.68 -9.72 20.67
C SER A 58 6.01 -11.18 20.31
N GLU A 59 5.09 -11.87 19.65
CA GLU A 59 5.31 -13.24 19.17
C GLU A 59 6.45 -13.30 18.14
N SER A 60 6.54 -12.33 17.22
CA SER A 60 7.64 -12.23 16.26
C SER A 60 9.00 -12.01 16.95
N LEU A 61 9.08 -11.16 17.97
CA LEU A 61 10.31 -10.93 18.74
C LEU A 61 10.72 -12.17 19.54
N ASN A 62 9.76 -12.86 20.16
CA ASN A 62 10.00 -14.05 20.97
C ASN A 62 10.48 -15.25 20.13
N LYS A 63 10.03 -15.35 18.87
CA LYS A 63 10.46 -16.42 17.95
C LYS A 63 11.83 -16.16 17.34
N ALA A 64 12.24 -14.89 17.22
CA ALA A 64 13.49 -14.52 16.59
C ALA A 64 14.67 -14.66 17.57
N GLU A 65 15.72 -15.36 17.16
CA GLU A 65 16.91 -15.54 18.00
C GLU A 65 17.62 -14.19 18.28
N PRO A 66 18.18 -13.97 19.48
CA PRO A 66 18.96 -12.78 19.78
C PRO A 66 20.11 -12.56 18.78
N GLY A 67 20.20 -11.36 18.21
CA GLY A 67 21.21 -11.02 17.18
C GLY A 67 20.91 -11.55 15.78
N SER A 68 19.79 -12.26 15.56
CA SER A 68 19.38 -12.69 14.23
C SER A 68 18.92 -11.52 13.35
N SER A 69 19.06 -11.69 12.03
CA SER A 69 18.52 -10.73 11.06
C SER A 69 17.00 -10.61 11.12
N GLU A 70 16.29 -11.67 11.51
CA GLU A 70 14.83 -11.64 11.73
C GLU A 70 14.47 -10.66 12.84
N ARG A 71 15.19 -10.74 13.96
CA ARG A 71 15.02 -9.84 15.09
C ARG A 71 15.32 -8.39 14.70
N SER A 72 16.41 -8.15 13.95
CA SER A 72 16.75 -6.83 13.42
C SER A 72 15.67 -6.26 12.49
N ASN A 73 15.02 -7.10 11.68
CA ASN A 73 13.92 -6.68 10.81
C ASN A 73 12.70 -6.23 11.62
N VAL A 74 12.35 -6.94 12.70
CA VAL A 74 11.25 -6.52 13.60
C VAL A 74 11.57 -5.16 14.23
N PHE A 75 12.78 -5.00 14.77
CA PHE A 75 13.23 -3.71 15.33
C PHE A 75 13.24 -2.58 14.30
N ALA A 76 13.66 -2.85 13.06
CA ALA A 76 13.66 -1.85 11.99
C ALA A 76 12.23 -1.34 11.70
N VAL A 77 11.24 -2.23 11.65
CA VAL A 77 9.83 -1.85 11.48
C VAL A 77 9.34 -1.03 12.68
N VAL A 78 9.58 -1.51 13.91
CA VAL A 78 9.10 -0.84 15.13
C VAL A 78 9.74 0.55 15.29
N ARG A 79 11.06 0.65 15.17
CA ARG A 79 11.80 1.92 15.25
C ARG A 79 11.28 2.92 14.25
N THR A 80 11.19 2.50 12.99
CA THR A 80 10.68 3.36 11.91
C THR A 80 9.24 3.80 12.18
N LEU A 81 8.38 2.90 12.67
CA LEU A 81 6.98 3.22 12.98
C LEU A 81 6.86 4.28 14.10
N VAL A 82 7.64 4.12 15.18
CA VAL A 82 7.64 5.04 16.32
C VAL A 82 8.28 6.39 15.96
N ASP A 83 9.36 6.41 15.17
CA ASP A 83 10.07 7.64 14.77
C ASP A 83 9.20 8.60 13.95
N HIS A 84 8.34 8.07 13.08
CA HIS A 84 7.39 8.89 12.32
C HIS A 84 6.41 9.65 13.23
N ASN A 85 6.14 9.12 14.43
CA ASN A 85 5.28 9.77 15.41
C ASN A 85 5.98 10.97 16.06
N ARG A 86 7.25 10.81 16.47
CA ARG A 86 8.05 11.90 17.06
C ARG A 86 8.19 13.08 16.09
N LYS A 87 8.53 12.79 14.82
CA LYS A 87 8.66 13.83 13.77
C LYS A 87 7.34 14.49 13.37
N SER A 88 6.19 13.87 13.65
CA SER A 88 4.87 14.48 13.42
C SER A 88 4.42 15.37 14.60
N ALA A 89 5.03 15.23 15.78
CA ALA A 89 4.73 15.98 16.99
C ALA A 89 5.64 17.21 17.21
N GLU A 90 6.78 17.27 16.52
CA GLU A 90 7.75 18.36 16.64
C GLU A 90 7.81 19.19 15.34
N VAL A 91 7.25 20.39 15.39
CA VAL A 91 7.58 21.44 14.41
C VAL A 91 9.02 21.87 14.68
N GLU A 92 9.90 21.51 13.74
CA GLU A 92 11.29 21.96 13.58
C GLU A 92 12.18 21.92 14.84
N ARG A 93 12.95 20.84 14.98
CA ARG A 93 14.31 20.91 15.54
C ARG A 93 15.27 20.14 14.64
N ASP A 94 16.23 20.87 14.10
CA ASP A 94 17.48 20.33 13.58
C ASP A 94 18.27 19.67 14.73
N ASP A 95 19.11 18.70 14.35
CA ASP A 95 20.05 17.92 15.18
C ASP A 95 19.46 16.89 16.15
N ASP A 96 19.66 15.60 15.85
CA ASP A 96 20.74 14.85 16.49
C ASP A 96 20.96 13.50 15.81
N ASN A 97 22.20 13.27 15.36
CA ASN A 97 22.69 12.01 14.81
C ASN A 97 23.03 10.97 15.91
N ASP A 98 22.64 11.26 17.17
CA ASP A 98 23.01 10.51 18.38
C ASP A 98 21.90 9.53 18.84
N ASP A 99 20.66 9.67 18.35
CA ASP A 99 19.50 8.88 18.80
C ASP A 99 19.39 7.49 18.13
N MET A 100 20.15 7.23 17.06
CA MET A 100 20.15 5.92 16.35
C MET A 100 20.77 4.79 17.16
N ALA A 101 21.55 5.10 18.20
CA ALA A 101 22.19 4.13 19.08
C ALA A 101 21.32 3.74 20.30
N TYR A 102 20.42 4.60 20.75
CA TYR A 102 19.67 4.40 22.01
C TYR A 102 18.63 3.27 21.96
N LEU A 103 18.20 2.85 20.76
CA LEU A 103 17.21 1.77 20.58
C LEU A 103 17.82 0.43 20.19
N GLU A 104 19.15 0.31 20.05
CA GLU A 104 19.80 -1.02 20.01
C GLU A 104 19.94 -1.62 21.42
N GLU A 105 19.79 -0.81 22.46
CA GLU A 105 19.81 -1.23 23.87
C GLU A 105 18.41 -1.41 24.48
N ALA A 106 17.33 -1.12 23.75
CA ALA A 106 15.96 -1.26 24.25
C ALA A 106 15.58 -2.75 24.37
N CYS A 107 15.05 -3.14 25.54
CA CYS A 107 14.59 -4.50 25.72
C CYS A 107 13.29 -4.77 24.94
N ASP A 108 12.94 -6.04 24.73
CA ASP A 108 11.72 -6.43 23.99
C ASP A 108 10.47 -5.83 24.62
N ALA A 109 10.42 -5.76 25.95
CA ALA A 109 9.29 -5.20 26.68
C ALA A 109 9.10 -3.70 26.39
N ASP A 110 10.19 -2.91 26.37
CA ASP A 110 10.13 -1.47 26.08
C ASP A 110 9.70 -1.20 24.64
N THR A 111 10.15 -2.06 23.72
CA THR A 111 9.83 -2.00 22.29
C THR A 111 8.36 -2.29 22.04
N VAL A 112 7.84 -3.36 22.63
CA VAL A 112 6.42 -3.74 22.53
C VAL A 112 5.53 -2.70 23.20
N ALA A 113 5.93 -2.18 24.37
CA ALA A 113 5.19 -1.13 25.06
C ALA A 113 5.11 0.18 24.26
N SER A 114 6.21 0.57 23.59
CA SER A 114 6.23 1.75 22.73
C SER A 114 5.26 1.63 21.55
N VAL A 115 5.15 0.44 20.96
CA VAL A 115 4.19 0.19 19.87
C VAL A 115 2.76 0.14 20.39
N ASP A 116 2.49 -0.48 21.53
CA ASP A 116 1.16 -0.51 22.12
C ASP A 116 0.66 0.91 22.43
N GLN A 117 1.52 1.74 23.04
CA GLN A 117 1.23 3.14 23.26
C GLN A 117 0.95 3.86 21.94
N PHE A 118 1.77 3.66 20.91
CA PHE A 118 1.59 4.28 19.61
C PHE A 118 0.27 3.90 18.92
N LEU A 119 -0.09 2.60 18.92
CA LEU A 119 -1.30 2.10 18.28
C LEU A 119 -2.58 2.47 19.04
N ARG A 120 -2.49 2.81 20.33
CA ARG A 120 -3.63 3.21 21.17
C ARG A 120 -3.77 4.73 21.35
N ASP A 121 -2.78 5.52 20.94
CA ASP A 121 -2.82 6.96 21.09
C ASP A 121 -3.75 7.61 20.05
N GLU A 122 -5.05 7.61 20.35
CA GLU A 122 -6.08 8.21 19.50
C GLU A 122 -5.84 9.71 19.24
N SER A 123 -5.10 10.41 20.11
CA SER A 123 -4.76 11.82 19.89
C SER A 123 -3.87 12.05 18.67
N LYS A 124 -3.23 10.98 18.17
CA LYS A 124 -2.39 10.98 16.96
C LYS A 124 -3.15 10.56 15.72
N PHE A 125 -4.38 10.08 15.85
CA PHE A 125 -5.17 9.72 14.70
C PHE A 125 -5.68 10.98 14.00
N PRO A 126 -5.71 11.01 12.66
CA PRO A 126 -6.40 12.07 11.95
C PRO A 126 -7.86 12.12 12.40
N LEU A 127 -8.41 13.34 12.49
CA LEU A 127 -9.85 13.52 12.65
C LEU A 127 -10.57 12.81 11.50
N LEU A 128 -11.78 12.30 11.75
CA LEU A 128 -12.54 11.54 10.75
C LEU A 128 -12.70 12.31 9.43
N GLU A 129 -12.94 13.61 9.49
CA GLU A 129 -13.09 14.49 8.32
C GLU A 129 -11.79 14.68 7.52
N ALA A 130 -10.62 14.45 8.15
CA ALA A 130 -9.32 14.47 7.49
C ALA A 130 -8.94 13.12 6.86
N CYS A 131 -9.72 12.06 7.10
CA CYS A 131 -9.52 10.75 6.50
C CYS A 131 -10.13 10.71 5.09
N THR A 132 -9.41 11.28 4.12
CA THR A 132 -9.82 11.36 2.72
C THR A 132 -9.55 10.06 1.95
N LEU A 133 -10.44 9.73 1.02
CA LEU A 133 -10.22 8.66 0.04
C LEU A 133 -10.25 9.26 -1.38
N SER A 134 -9.31 8.84 -2.21
CA SER A 134 -9.11 9.36 -3.58
C SER A 134 -10.32 9.20 -4.51
N ASN A 135 -11.24 8.30 -4.18
CA ASN A 135 -12.46 8.01 -4.93
C ASN A 135 -13.75 8.28 -4.14
N ALA A 136 -13.68 9.02 -3.04
CA ALA A 136 -14.85 9.33 -2.20
C ALA A 136 -15.96 10.06 -2.98
N GLU A 137 -15.58 11.02 -3.84
CA GLU A 137 -16.54 11.79 -4.64
C GLU A 137 -16.62 11.30 -6.09
N ARG A 138 -15.49 11.35 -6.81
CA ARG A 138 -15.38 11.01 -8.24
C ARG A 138 -13.94 10.69 -8.61
N ARG A 139 -13.76 10.02 -9.75
CA ARG A 139 -12.43 9.84 -10.36
C ARG A 139 -11.91 11.16 -10.93
N SER A 140 -10.62 11.40 -10.81
CA SER A 140 -9.92 12.58 -11.32
C SER A 140 -9.35 12.41 -12.75
N TYR A 141 -9.54 11.25 -13.37
CA TYR A 141 -8.95 10.88 -14.66
C TYR A 141 -9.97 10.20 -15.58
N VAL A 142 -9.69 10.26 -16.89
CA VAL A 142 -10.51 9.65 -17.95
C VAL A 142 -10.22 8.15 -18.07
N LEU A 143 -11.20 7.37 -18.53
CA LEU A 143 -11.01 5.95 -18.82
C LEU A 143 -10.71 5.75 -20.30
N ASP A 144 -9.64 5.04 -20.59
CA ASP A 144 -9.31 4.55 -21.92
C ASP A 144 -9.74 3.07 -22.03
N LEU A 145 -11.03 2.89 -22.32
CA LEU A 145 -11.69 1.58 -22.35
C LEU A 145 -11.35 0.81 -23.64
N PRO A 146 -11.16 -0.51 -23.55
CA PRO A 146 -10.82 -1.34 -24.69
C PRO A 146 -12.02 -1.52 -25.63
N ASP A 147 -11.75 -1.91 -26.87
CA ASP A 147 -12.82 -2.26 -27.82
C ASP A 147 -13.41 -3.65 -27.52
N ASP A 148 -12.62 -4.57 -26.97
CA ASP A 148 -13.07 -5.88 -26.47
C ASP A 148 -12.85 -6.00 -24.94
N PRO A 149 -13.84 -5.62 -24.12
CA PRO A 149 -13.73 -5.69 -22.67
C PRO A 149 -13.78 -7.11 -22.10
N THR A 150 -14.05 -8.14 -22.92
CA THR A 150 -14.08 -9.53 -22.44
C THR A 150 -12.70 -10.15 -22.41
N ASN A 151 -11.82 -9.74 -23.33
CA ASN A 151 -10.49 -10.29 -23.52
C ASN A 151 -9.35 -9.28 -23.35
N SER A 152 -9.65 -8.03 -22.98
CA SER A 152 -8.64 -6.99 -22.81
C SER A 152 -8.91 -6.11 -21.60
N VAL A 153 -7.83 -5.71 -20.92
CA VAL A 153 -7.88 -4.72 -19.85
C VAL A 153 -7.89 -3.30 -20.44
N PRO A 154 -8.55 -2.33 -19.79
CA PRO A 154 -8.40 -0.92 -20.13
C PRO A 154 -6.94 -0.47 -20.04
N ARG A 155 -6.57 0.52 -20.86
CA ARG A 155 -5.25 1.14 -20.73
C ARG A 155 -5.18 1.89 -19.42
N GLY A 156 -4.07 1.70 -18.71
CA GLY A 156 -3.81 2.25 -17.42
C GLY A 156 -3.75 3.77 -17.40
N PRO A 157 -4.26 4.45 -16.34
CA PRO A 157 -4.09 5.88 -16.24
C PRO A 157 -2.63 6.25 -15.94
N ILE A 158 -2.16 7.31 -16.59
CA ILE A 158 -0.85 7.91 -16.35
C ILE A 158 -1.06 9.25 -15.64
N PRO A 159 -0.49 9.44 -14.43
CA PRO A 159 -0.65 10.70 -13.72
C PRO A 159 0.11 11.82 -14.44
N SER A 160 -0.39 13.06 -14.34
CA SER A 160 0.22 14.22 -15.02
C SER A 160 1.65 14.53 -14.55
N ASN A 161 2.03 14.03 -13.37
CA ASN A 161 3.36 14.17 -12.79
C ASN A 161 4.25 12.94 -12.98
N GLU A 162 3.93 12.03 -13.92
CA GLU A 162 4.65 10.76 -14.13
C GLU A 162 6.18 10.91 -14.24
N GLY A 163 6.65 11.92 -14.97
CA GLY A 163 8.09 12.18 -15.10
C GLY A 163 8.75 12.52 -13.75
N ARG A 164 8.11 13.39 -12.95
CA ARG A 164 8.59 13.75 -11.60
C ARG A 164 8.54 12.56 -10.65
N ARG A 165 7.48 11.77 -10.73
CA ARG A 165 7.31 10.53 -9.96
C ARG A 165 8.45 9.53 -10.23
N LEU A 166 8.73 9.24 -11.50
CA LEU A 166 9.80 8.32 -11.88
C LEU A 166 11.19 8.85 -11.50
N SER A 167 11.43 10.16 -11.62
CA SER A 167 12.67 10.78 -11.14
C SER A 167 12.83 10.66 -9.63
N ALA A 168 11.78 10.89 -8.84
CA ALA A 168 11.79 10.72 -7.38
C ALA A 168 12.09 9.27 -6.97
N ALA A 169 11.41 8.31 -7.62
CA ALA A 169 11.66 6.88 -7.40
C ALA A 169 13.11 6.49 -7.76
N LYS A 170 13.66 7.05 -8.84
CA LYS A 170 15.05 6.80 -9.25
C LYS A 170 16.04 7.39 -8.24
N ALA A 171 15.84 8.65 -7.86
CA ALA A 171 16.72 9.35 -6.92
C ALA A 171 16.76 8.66 -5.56
N SER A 172 15.62 8.14 -5.10
CA SER A 172 15.49 7.43 -3.82
C SER A 172 15.90 5.95 -3.89
N GLY A 173 16.46 5.48 -5.01
CA GLY A 173 16.94 4.10 -5.18
C GLY A 173 15.86 3.02 -5.37
N LEU A 174 14.57 3.40 -5.35
CA LEU A 174 13.43 2.49 -5.45
C LEU A 174 13.42 1.67 -6.74
N LEU A 175 13.75 2.29 -7.87
CA LEU A 175 13.77 1.58 -9.16
C LEU A 175 14.84 0.48 -9.18
N ARG A 176 15.96 0.71 -8.51
CA ARG A 176 17.07 -0.25 -8.41
C ARG A 176 16.74 -1.38 -7.45
N LEU A 177 16.07 -1.06 -6.34
CA LEU A 177 15.54 -2.08 -5.43
C LEU A 177 14.53 -2.97 -6.15
N ALA A 178 13.60 -2.40 -6.90
CA ALA A 178 12.64 -3.15 -7.72
C ALA A 178 13.32 -4.09 -8.72
N ASP A 179 14.34 -3.61 -9.44
CA ASP A 179 15.12 -4.42 -10.38
C ASP A 179 15.87 -5.59 -9.71
N LYS A 180 16.20 -5.47 -8.41
CA LYS A 180 16.89 -6.52 -7.65
C LYS A 180 15.93 -7.54 -7.02
N VAL A 181 14.80 -7.08 -6.52
CA VAL A 181 13.84 -7.91 -5.75
C VAL A 181 12.83 -8.61 -6.66
N ALA A 182 12.35 -7.90 -7.68
CA ALA A 182 11.27 -8.36 -8.55
C ALA A 182 11.52 -7.92 -9.99
N PRO A 183 12.56 -8.44 -10.68
CA PRO A 183 12.88 -7.99 -12.03
C PRO A 183 11.75 -8.32 -13.02
N ALA A 184 11.49 -7.43 -13.98
CA ALA A 184 10.48 -7.65 -15.03
C ALA A 184 10.78 -8.89 -15.89
N GLU A 185 12.07 -9.17 -16.10
CA GLU A 185 12.55 -10.38 -16.74
C GLU A 185 13.21 -11.25 -15.66
N PRO A 186 12.71 -12.48 -15.42
CA PRO A 186 13.34 -13.39 -14.47
C PRO A 186 14.79 -13.65 -14.84
N ARG A 187 15.70 -13.54 -13.85
CA ARG A 187 17.12 -13.83 -14.00
C ARG A 187 17.59 -14.60 -12.77
N GLU A 188 18.42 -15.61 -12.98
CA GLU A 188 19.07 -16.31 -11.86
C GLU A 188 20.01 -15.33 -11.15
N MET A 189 19.73 -15.10 -9.87
CA MET A 189 20.51 -14.22 -9.00
C MET A 189 21.20 -15.07 -7.93
N PRO A 190 22.51 -14.94 -7.71
CA PRO A 190 23.20 -15.63 -6.64
C PRO A 190 22.54 -15.29 -5.28
N PRO A 191 22.41 -16.24 -4.34
CA PRO A 191 21.78 -16.00 -3.03
C PRO A 191 22.38 -14.82 -2.26
N GLU A 192 23.69 -14.61 -2.40
CA GLU A 192 24.46 -13.52 -1.77
C GLU A 192 24.06 -12.10 -2.26
N THR A 193 23.29 -12.02 -3.35
CA THR A 193 22.83 -10.75 -3.94
C THR A 193 21.36 -10.45 -3.64
N GLN A 194 20.70 -11.30 -2.86
CA GLN A 194 19.30 -11.14 -2.50
C GLN A 194 19.15 -10.07 -1.42
N VAL A 195 18.25 -9.12 -1.67
CA VAL A 195 17.91 -8.09 -0.68
C VAL A 195 16.98 -8.70 0.36
N ASP A 196 17.31 -8.53 1.63
CA ASP A 196 16.41 -8.91 2.71
C ASP A 196 15.20 -7.97 2.74
N VAL A 197 14.00 -8.53 2.57
CA VAL A 197 12.71 -7.82 2.54
C VAL A 197 11.76 -8.28 3.64
N ARG A 198 12.26 -9.04 4.63
CA ARG A 198 11.42 -9.59 5.71
C ARG A 198 10.76 -8.51 6.58
N ASP A 199 11.39 -7.35 6.72
CA ASP A 199 10.78 -6.16 7.32
C ASP A 199 9.55 -5.68 6.53
N LEU A 200 9.63 -5.64 5.19
CA LEU A 200 8.50 -5.30 4.33
C LEU A 200 7.41 -6.39 4.36
N GLU A 201 7.79 -7.67 4.45
CA GLU A 201 6.84 -8.77 4.63
C GLU A 201 6.10 -8.67 5.97
N LEU A 202 6.80 -8.29 7.04
CA LEU A 202 6.20 -8.03 8.35
C LEU A 202 5.16 -6.91 8.29
N ILE A 203 5.43 -5.83 7.55
CA ILE A 203 4.46 -4.76 7.32
C ILE A 203 3.22 -5.28 6.58
N CYS A 204 3.40 -6.14 5.57
CA CYS A 204 2.26 -6.75 4.87
C CYS A 204 1.42 -7.60 5.84
N GLN A 205 2.06 -8.35 6.75
CA GLN A 205 1.36 -9.14 7.78
C GLN A 205 0.62 -8.28 8.81
N LEU A 206 1.18 -7.13 9.20
CA LEU A 206 0.49 -6.15 10.04
C LEU A 206 -0.71 -5.54 9.31
N ALA A 207 -0.58 -5.25 8.01
CA ALA A 207 -1.65 -4.70 7.20
C ALA A 207 -2.82 -5.70 7.05
N THR A 208 -2.54 -6.99 6.80
CA THR A 208 -3.60 -8.02 6.75
C THR A 208 -4.33 -8.17 8.07
N LYS A 209 -3.62 -8.12 9.20
CA LYS A 209 -4.23 -8.17 10.54
C LYS A 209 -5.05 -6.93 10.87
N THR A 210 -4.59 -5.75 10.46
CA THR A 210 -5.29 -4.48 10.67
C THR A 210 -6.64 -4.47 9.95
N LEU A 211 -6.66 -4.89 8.68
CA LEU A 211 -7.89 -4.89 7.89
C LEU A 211 -8.72 -6.18 8.05
N GLY A 212 -8.10 -7.27 8.51
CA GLY A 212 -8.68 -8.60 8.47
C GLY A 212 -8.84 -9.15 7.04
N CYS A 213 -7.96 -8.78 6.12
CA CYS A 213 -7.98 -9.26 4.73
C CYS A 213 -7.08 -10.48 4.52
N SER A 214 -7.25 -11.19 3.41
CA SER A 214 -6.44 -12.36 3.06
C SER A 214 -5.00 -12.00 2.70
N ASN A 215 -4.81 -10.99 1.84
CA ASN A 215 -3.50 -10.69 1.27
C ASN A 215 -3.14 -9.21 1.35
N ALA A 216 -1.84 -8.93 1.54
CA ALA A 216 -1.27 -7.60 1.40
C ALA A 216 0.08 -7.64 0.67
N MET A 217 0.39 -6.54 -0.03
CA MET A 217 1.59 -6.40 -0.85
C MET A 217 2.16 -4.99 -0.74
N ILE A 218 3.49 -4.89 -0.76
CA ILE A 218 4.22 -3.63 -0.98
C ILE A 218 4.83 -3.68 -2.37
N SER A 219 4.57 -2.67 -3.18
CA SER A 219 5.07 -2.60 -4.55
C SER A 219 5.61 -1.22 -4.92
N VAL A 220 6.44 -1.19 -5.96
CA VAL A 220 6.88 0.05 -6.65
C VAL A 220 6.40 -0.02 -8.09
N MET A 221 5.77 1.06 -8.56
CA MET A 221 5.31 1.15 -9.94
C MET A 221 6.35 1.82 -10.82
N ARG A 222 6.78 1.15 -11.90
CA ARG A 222 7.60 1.73 -12.96
C ARG A 222 6.73 2.23 -14.11
N ALA A 223 7.36 2.59 -15.23
CA ALA A 223 6.63 3.05 -16.40
C ALA A 223 5.66 1.97 -16.93
N SER A 224 6.12 0.72 -17.01
CA SER A 224 5.38 -0.38 -17.67
C SER A 224 4.97 -1.54 -16.76
N HIS A 225 5.56 -1.67 -15.57
CA HIS A 225 5.29 -2.79 -14.66
C HIS A 225 5.18 -2.31 -13.21
N GLU A 226 4.34 -3.01 -12.43
CA GLU A 226 4.35 -3.02 -10.98
C GLU A 226 5.31 -4.10 -10.49
N HIS A 227 6.21 -3.74 -9.57
CA HIS A 227 7.19 -4.65 -9.00
C HIS A 227 6.84 -4.91 -7.54
N VAL A 228 6.43 -6.13 -7.22
CA VAL A 228 6.02 -6.54 -5.87
C VAL A 228 7.27 -6.85 -5.04
N LEU A 229 7.59 -5.95 -4.11
CA LEU A 229 8.76 -6.06 -3.25
C LEU A 229 8.55 -7.05 -2.10
N ALA A 230 7.34 -7.09 -1.56
CA ALA A 230 6.94 -7.99 -0.48
C ALA A 230 5.45 -8.32 -0.58
N SER A 231 5.09 -9.52 -0.11
CA SER A 231 3.71 -10.01 -0.13
C SER A 231 3.50 -11.05 0.98
N THR A 232 2.30 -11.09 1.56
CA THR A 232 1.87 -12.21 2.43
C THR A 232 1.58 -13.49 1.64
N ASP A 233 1.22 -13.37 0.36
CA ASP A 233 0.96 -14.49 -0.54
C ASP A 233 2.21 -14.77 -1.39
N VAL A 234 2.67 -16.03 -1.30
CA VAL A 234 3.87 -16.53 -1.98
C VAL A 234 3.79 -16.38 -3.51
N ASN A 235 2.59 -16.41 -4.09
CA ASN A 235 2.41 -16.31 -5.54
C ASN A 235 2.75 -14.93 -6.11
N PHE A 236 2.77 -13.90 -5.25
CA PHE A 236 3.13 -12.54 -5.64
C PHE A 236 4.56 -12.16 -5.27
N LYS A 237 5.28 -12.99 -4.49
CA LYS A 237 6.65 -12.67 -4.05
C LYS A 237 7.58 -12.56 -5.27
N GLY A 238 8.22 -11.41 -5.42
CA GLY A 238 9.14 -11.16 -6.53
C GLY A 238 8.47 -10.99 -7.89
N ALA A 239 7.14 -10.87 -7.94
CA ALA A 239 6.41 -10.73 -9.19
C ALA A 239 6.58 -9.32 -9.79
N ALA A 240 6.70 -9.26 -11.12
CA ALA A 240 6.59 -8.04 -11.90
C ALA A 240 5.40 -8.16 -12.84
N VAL A 241 4.38 -7.33 -12.63
CA VAL A 241 3.09 -7.42 -13.33
C VAL A 241 2.98 -6.24 -14.31
N PRO A 242 2.60 -6.46 -15.58
CA PRO A 242 2.34 -5.36 -16.51
C PRO A 242 1.37 -4.35 -15.89
N ARG A 243 1.70 -3.07 -15.95
CA ARG A 243 0.99 -2.00 -15.23
C ARG A 243 -0.51 -1.99 -15.51
N ASP A 244 -0.92 -2.19 -16.76
CA ASP A 244 -2.33 -2.21 -17.17
C ASP A 244 -3.12 -3.37 -16.52
N HIS A 245 -2.45 -4.41 -16.05
CA HIS A 245 -3.04 -5.57 -15.36
C HIS A 245 -3.04 -5.41 -13.83
N THR A 246 -2.93 -4.18 -13.32
CA THR A 246 -2.83 -3.93 -11.87
C THR A 246 -3.97 -3.03 -11.39
N MET A 247 -4.39 -3.21 -10.14
CA MET A 247 -5.28 -2.24 -9.47
C MET A 247 -4.47 -1.05 -8.92
N CYS A 248 -3.23 -1.29 -8.50
CA CYS A 248 -2.34 -0.32 -7.85
C CYS A 248 -2.00 0.89 -8.71
N GLN A 249 -2.04 0.77 -10.04
CA GLN A 249 -1.88 1.94 -10.91
C GLN A 249 -2.90 3.06 -10.65
N HIS A 250 -4.10 2.71 -10.18
CA HIS A 250 -5.14 3.69 -9.90
C HIS A 250 -4.85 4.49 -8.62
N GLN A 251 -4.12 3.90 -7.65
CA GLN A 251 -3.66 4.59 -6.45
C GLN A 251 -2.73 5.76 -6.80
N LEU A 252 -1.93 5.64 -7.86
CA LEU A 252 -0.94 6.66 -8.25
C LEU A 252 -1.57 7.96 -8.75
N MET A 253 -2.89 7.96 -8.99
CA MET A 253 -3.62 9.14 -9.45
C MET A 253 -3.96 10.13 -8.32
N SER A 254 -3.68 9.76 -7.06
CA SER A 254 -3.82 10.64 -5.89
C SER A 254 -2.70 10.37 -4.85
N GLN A 255 -2.54 11.28 -3.89
CA GLN A 255 -1.80 11.04 -2.64
C GLN A 255 -2.70 10.49 -1.52
N ASP A 256 -4.02 10.48 -1.71
CA ASP A 256 -4.96 9.90 -0.75
C ASP A 256 -5.08 8.39 -0.96
N PRO A 257 -5.35 7.60 0.09
CA PRO A 257 -5.67 6.18 -0.03
C PRO A 257 -6.82 5.90 -1.00
N LEU A 258 -6.83 4.69 -1.58
CA LEU A 258 -7.84 4.24 -2.54
C LEU A 258 -8.53 2.99 -2.03
N VAL A 259 -9.85 3.03 -1.91
CA VAL A 259 -10.67 1.86 -1.56
C VAL A 259 -11.57 1.52 -2.73
N LEU A 260 -11.35 0.36 -3.34
CA LEU A 260 -12.17 -0.17 -4.43
C LEU A 260 -13.04 -1.28 -3.86
N ILE A 261 -14.35 -1.11 -4.01
CA ILE A 261 -15.36 -2.10 -3.63
C ILE A 261 -15.83 -2.76 -4.92
N HIS A 262 -15.93 -4.09 -4.91
CA HIS A 262 -16.41 -4.89 -6.03
C HIS A 262 -15.61 -4.66 -7.34
N PRO A 263 -14.29 -4.95 -7.35
CA PRO A 263 -13.47 -4.83 -8.56
C PRO A 263 -13.98 -5.68 -9.73
N GLU A 264 -14.65 -6.80 -9.46
CA GLU A 264 -15.35 -7.61 -10.46
C GLU A 264 -16.51 -6.89 -11.15
N ALA A 265 -17.09 -5.90 -10.47
CA ALA A 265 -18.18 -5.06 -10.95
C ALA A 265 -17.69 -3.70 -11.52
N ASP A 266 -16.37 -3.49 -11.59
CA ASP A 266 -15.76 -2.23 -12.01
C ASP A 266 -15.19 -2.35 -13.44
N VAL A 267 -15.69 -1.50 -14.35
CA VAL A 267 -15.24 -1.42 -15.75
C VAL A 267 -13.74 -1.17 -15.91
N ARG A 268 -13.06 -0.67 -14.86
CA ARG A 268 -11.60 -0.48 -14.84
C ARG A 268 -10.86 -1.80 -14.61
N LEU A 269 -11.47 -2.74 -13.89
CA LEU A 269 -10.75 -3.80 -13.17
C LEU A 269 -11.25 -5.20 -13.51
N GLN A 270 -12.51 -5.39 -13.94
CA GLN A 270 -13.11 -6.71 -14.08
C GLN A 270 -12.30 -7.66 -14.97
N ALA A 271 -11.65 -7.11 -16.00
CA ALA A 271 -10.86 -7.88 -16.96
C ALA A 271 -9.48 -8.29 -16.43
N ILE A 272 -9.03 -7.75 -15.29
CA ILE A 272 -7.75 -8.08 -14.67
C ILE A 272 -7.81 -9.53 -14.15
N ASP A 273 -6.82 -10.35 -14.53
CA ASP A 273 -6.82 -11.78 -14.22
C ASP A 273 -6.87 -12.08 -12.72
N SER A 274 -6.15 -11.32 -11.89
CA SER A 274 -6.15 -11.52 -10.44
C SER A 274 -7.52 -11.28 -9.82
N VAL A 275 -8.32 -10.34 -10.35
CA VAL A 275 -9.71 -10.10 -9.91
C VAL A 275 -10.56 -11.35 -10.11
N LYS A 276 -10.44 -12.00 -11.28
CA LYS A 276 -11.19 -13.21 -11.63
C LYS A 276 -10.66 -14.44 -10.86
N MET A 277 -9.35 -14.69 -10.93
CA MET A 277 -8.73 -15.91 -10.41
C MET A 277 -8.81 -16.02 -8.89
N MET A 278 -8.78 -14.89 -8.18
CA MET A 278 -8.83 -14.87 -6.71
C MET A 278 -10.20 -14.47 -6.16
N SER A 279 -11.20 -14.27 -7.04
CA SER A 279 -12.53 -13.81 -6.66
C SER A 279 -12.48 -12.55 -5.77
N LEU A 280 -11.68 -11.56 -6.18
CA LEU A 280 -11.48 -10.36 -5.38
C LEU A 280 -12.78 -9.56 -5.28
N ARG A 281 -13.05 -9.05 -4.09
CA ARG A 281 -14.23 -8.21 -3.76
C ARG A 281 -13.83 -6.87 -3.14
N SER A 282 -12.57 -6.71 -2.77
CA SER A 282 -12.05 -5.44 -2.27
C SER A 282 -10.58 -5.25 -2.59
N TYR A 283 -10.22 -3.96 -2.65
CA TYR A 283 -8.86 -3.49 -2.66
C TYR A 283 -8.77 -2.24 -1.81
N VAL A 284 -7.76 -2.17 -0.94
CA VAL A 284 -7.45 -1.00 -0.11
C VAL A 284 -5.98 -0.66 -0.32
N GLY A 285 -5.69 0.47 -0.95
CA GLY A 285 -4.33 0.94 -1.25
C GLY A 285 -3.98 2.17 -0.42
N PHE A 286 -2.77 2.18 0.13
CA PHE A 286 -2.14 3.34 0.74
C PHE A 286 -0.82 3.63 0.00
N PRO A 287 -0.55 4.89 -0.38
CA PRO A 287 0.58 5.20 -1.23
C PRO A 287 1.91 4.96 -0.51
N ILE A 288 2.84 4.31 -1.21
CA ILE A 288 4.26 4.37 -0.88
C ILE A 288 4.83 5.60 -1.56
N THR A 289 5.48 6.48 -0.80
CA THR A 289 5.94 7.79 -1.30
C THR A 289 7.45 7.93 -1.31
N ALA A 290 7.94 8.85 -2.13
CA ALA A 290 9.33 9.29 -2.15
C ALA A 290 9.40 10.83 -2.23
N PRO A 291 10.48 11.45 -1.70
CA PRO A 291 10.68 12.89 -1.83
C PRO A 291 10.87 13.29 -3.28
N LEU A 292 10.27 14.40 -3.67
CA LEU A 292 10.47 14.97 -4.99
C LEU A 292 11.88 15.54 -5.13
N VAL A 293 12.50 15.34 -6.30
CA VAL A 293 13.88 15.82 -6.57
C VAL A 293 13.97 17.35 -6.51
N ASP A 294 12.89 18.04 -6.87
CA ASP A 294 12.79 19.50 -6.90
C ASP A 294 12.23 20.11 -5.59
N SER A 295 11.93 19.29 -4.58
CA SER A 295 11.43 19.75 -3.29
C SER A 295 11.62 18.71 -2.20
N SER A 296 12.48 19.02 -1.22
CA SER A 296 12.73 18.14 -0.07
C SER A 296 11.51 17.95 0.85
N LYS A 297 10.54 18.87 0.81
CA LYS A 297 9.33 18.81 1.64
C LYS A 297 8.17 18.09 0.96
N ALA A 298 8.12 18.05 -0.37
CA ALA A 298 7.01 17.46 -1.09
C ALA A 298 7.26 15.98 -1.41
N GLN A 299 6.25 15.15 -1.17
CA GLN A 299 6.28 13.71 -1.44
C GLN A 299 5.48 13.40 -2.70
N VAL A 300 5.81 12.29 -3.36
CA VAL A 300 5.04 11.75 -4.48
C VAL A 300 4.87 10.24 -4.33
N ALA A 301 3.64 9.76 -4.56
CA ALA A 301 3.32 8.34 -4.62
C ALA A 301 4.09 7.64 -5.75
N VAL A 302 4.86 6.63 -5.42
CA VAL A 302 5.75 5.86 -6.31
C VAL A 302 5.39 4.37 -6.34
N GLY A 303 4.54 3.93 -5.41
CA GLY A 303 4.13 2.55 -5.22
C GLY A 303 2.96 2.46 -4.26
N THR A 304 2.66 1.26 -3.77
CA THR A 304 1.50 1.04 -2.89
C THR A 304 1.77 -0.02 -1.82
N LEU A 305 1.31 0.21 -0.59
CA LEU A 305 0.95 -0.84 0.35
C LEU A 305 -0.53 -1.13 0.09
N CYS A 306 -0.84 -2.28 -0.48
CA CYS A 306 -2.22 -2.63 -0.77
C CYS A 306 -2.65 -3.91 -0.07
N CYS A 307 -3.92 -3.95 0.30
CA CYS A 307 -4.62 -5.10 0.82
C CYS A 307 -5.69 -5.52 -0.17
N ILE A 308 -5.82 -6.82 -0.43
CA ILE A 308 -6.87 -7.39 -1.28
C ILE A 308 -7.60 -8.49 -0.53
N ASP A 309 -8.90 -8.62 -0.78
CA ASP A 309 -9.69 -9.68 -0.15
C ASP A 309 -10.81 -10.18 -1.06
N SER A 310 -11.24 -11.41 -0.83
CA SER A 310 -12.43 -12.01 -1.44
C SER A 310 -13.72 -11.60 -0.72
N ARG A 311 -13.62 -10.80 0.34
CA ARG A 311 -14.75 -10.15 1.02
C ARG A 311 -14.74 -8.65 0.74
N PRO A 312 -15.92 -8.02 0.65
CA PRO A 312 -16.01 -6.57 0.48
C PRO A 312 -15.60 -5.84 1.77
N HIS A 313 -14.72 -4.86 1.65
CA HIS A 313 -14.31 -3.94 2.72
C HIS A 313 -14.75 -2.53 2.34
N ARG A 314 -15.99 -2.16 2.69
CA ARG A 314 -16.59 -0.88 2.29
C ARG A 314 -16.19 0.29 3.15
N GLU A 315 -15.97 0.00 4.42
CA GLU A 315 -15.67 0.98 5.45
C GLU A 315 -14.31 0.64 6.02
N LEU A 316 -13.50 1.68 6.21
CA LEU A 316 -12.32 1.60 7.07
C LEU A 316 -12.68 2.30 8.37
N THR A 317 -12.40 1.68 9.51
CA THR A 317 -12.48 2.44 10.75
C THR A 317 -11.35 3.47 10.82
N ARG A 318 -11.52 4.51 11.64
CA ARG A 318 -10.51 5.57 11.81
C ARG A 318 -9.17 5.00 12.28
N SER A 319 -9.17 4.05 13.23
CA SER A 319 -7.94 3.36 13.65
C SER A 319 -7.32 2.50 12.56
N GLN A 320 -8.11 1.81 11.73
CA GLN A 320 -7.60 1.05 10.58
C GLN A 320 -6.94 1.97 9.55
N TYR A 321 -7.59 3.10 9.23
CA TYR A 321 -7.05 4.12 8.33
C TYR A 321 -5.72 4.66 8.86
N ALA A 322 -5.68 5.08 10.13
CA ALA A 322 -4.48 5.63 10.77
C ALA A 322 -3.33 4.60 10.79
N THR A 323 -3.64 3.36 11.13
CA THR A 323 -2.66 2.27 11.20
C THR A 323 -2.10 1.95 9.81
N LEU A 324 -2.94 1.73 8.80
CA LEU A 324 -2.49 1.44 7.43
C LEU A 324 -1.70 2.61 6.82
N HIS A 325 -2.09 3.85 7.12
CA HIS A 325 -1.34 5.04 6.73
C HIS A 325 0.07 5.05 7.35
N ASN A 326 0.17 4.76 8.64
CA ASN A 326 1.47 4.69 9.33
C ASN A 326 2.33 3.53 8.83
N LEU A 327 1.72 2.36 8.55
CA LEU A 327 2.42 1.24 7.93
C LEU A 327 2.95 1.59 6.53
N ALA A 328 2.17 2.31 5.70
CA ALA A 328 2.61 2.76 4.39
C ALA A 328 3.76 3.78 4.46
N ARG A 329 3.74 4.69 5.44
CA ARG A 329 4.87 5.60 5.72
C ARG A 329 6.12 4.84 6.15
N THR A 330 5.97 3.89 7.06
CA THR A 330 7.07 3.01 7.51
C THR A 330 7.67 2.23 6.34
N ALA A 331 6.83 1.62 5.50
CA ALA A 331 7.26 0.96 4.28
C ALA A 331 7.99 1.91 3.32
N SER A 332 7.49 3.15 3.16
CA SER A 332 8.15 4.17 2.34
C SER A 332 9.58 4.43 2.79
N SER A 333 9.81 4.61 4.09
CA SER A 333 11.15 4.81 4.63
C SER A 333 12.05 3.58 4.47
N LEU A 334 11.56 2.38 4.75
CA LEU A 334 12.35 1.15 4.63
C LEU A 334 12.75 0.86 3.18
N VAL A 335 11.82 1.03 2.24
CA VAL A 335 12.09 0.89 0.80
C VAL A 335 13.12 1.93 0.34
N GLN A 336 13.04 3.18 0.81
CA GLN A 336 14.04 4.22 0.50
C GLN A 336 15.41 3.89 1.10
N MET A 337 15.48 3.49 2.37
CA MET A 337 16.74 3.11 3.03
C MET A 337 17.45 1.98 2.27
N LYS A 338 16.73 0.90 1.93
CA LYS A 338 17.28 -0.20 1.13
C LYS A 338 17.71 0.25 -0.27
N GLY A 339 16.91 1.11 -0.92
CA GLY A 339 17.23 1.67 -2.23
C GLY A 339 18.53 2.48 -2.23
N LEU A 340 18.72 3.34 -1.23
CA LEU A 340 19.91 4.18 -1.06
C LEU A 340 21.15 3.35 -0.69
N GLN A 341 21.01 2.37 0.21
CA GLN A 341 22.08 1.42 0.52
C GLN A 341 22.58 0.73 -0.75
N LEU A 342 21.66 0.25 -1.60
CA LEU A 342 22.03 -0.39 -2.86
C LEU A 342 22.78 0.57 -3.80
N GLN A 343 22.47 1.87 -3.82
CA GLN A 343 23.19 2.85 -4.63
C GLN A 343 24.62 3.07 -4.11
N GLN A 344 24.79 3.21 -2.80
CA GLN A 344 26.09 3.43 -2.16
C GLN A 344 27.07 2.28 -2.43
N HIS A 345 26.61 1.03 -2.36
CA HIS A 345 27.44 -0.16 -2.60
C HIS A 345 27.90 -0.34 -4.07
N ALA A 346 27.43 0.50 -5.00
CA ALA A 346 27.84 0.43 -6.41
C ALA A 346 28.51 1.70 -6.93
N ALA A 347 28.70 2.72 -6.11
CA ALA A 347 29.65 3.78 -6.45
C ALA A 347 31.07 3.18 -6.31
N PRO A 348 31.94 3.26 -7.34
CA PRO A 348 33.33 2.84 -7.17
C PRO A 348 33.97 3.70 -6.07
N ALA A 349 34.72 3.06 -5.17
CA ALA A 349 35.57 3.76 -4.22
C ALA A 349 36.48 4.71 -5.01
N SER A 350 36.34 6.00 -4.76
CA SER A 350 37.03 7.08 -5.49
C SER A 350 38.52 7.10 -5.19
#